data_AF-A0A9C8ACE3-F1
#
_entry.id   AF-A0A9C8ACE3-F1
#
_cell.length_a   1.000
_cell.length_b   1.000
_cell.length_c   1.000
_cell.angle_alpha   90.00
_cell.angle_beta   90.00
_cell.angle_gamma   90.00
#
_symmetry.space_group_name_H-M   'P 1'
#
loop_
_entity.id
_entity.type
_entity.pdbx_description
1 polymer ?
#
loop_
_entity_poly.entity_id
_entity_poly.type
_entity_poly.pdbx_seq_one_letter_code
_entity_poly.pdbx_strand_id
1 'polypeptide(L)'
;MKGIRELGLAVLWSNGLELKKMTLGRGINRKNADLTPDEELISALWDWDGKAGCYFAFIPAERPLVGQQNYAKLLPWQEHCEIVKAIARAGTPYLNYGVIIGFADDSNETLSRLEEAVGGLYEDILAINPSLHFQVSPLAISPIPGTKQGLTLRQSGLLRFDDPSIFGGMWTPSVDTHHLSYEEIANWQIRLMQIGNWNFEKE
;
A
#
# COMPACT_ATOMS: atom_id res chain seq x y z
N MET A 1 -13.05 17.58 -1.32
CA MET A 1 -14.12 16.88 -2.06
C MET A 1 -15.38 17.70 -2.31
N LYS A 2 -15.53 18.92 -1.77
CA LYS A 2 -16.73 19.76 -1.93
C LYS A 2 -17.20 19.93 -3.38
N GLY A 3 -16.34 20.36 -4.31
CA GLY A 3 -16.75 20.54 -5.71
C GLY A 3 -17.19 19.25 -6.41
N ILE A 4 -16.53 18.12 -6.13
CA ILE A 4 -16.95 16.79 -6.63
C ILE A 4 -18.33 16.41 -6.09
N ARG A 5 -18.58 16.68 -4.80
CA ARG A 5 -19.88 16.44 -4.15
C ARG A 5 -20.99 17.32 -4.68
N GLU A 6 -20.74 18.60 -4.90
CA GLU A 6 -21.70 19.55 -5.48
C GLU A 6 -22.11 19.14 -6.90
N LEU A 7 -21.23 18.46 -7.64
CA LEU A 7 -21.52 17.85 -8.94
C LEU A 7 -22.18 16.47 -8.83
N GLY A 8 -22.34 15.92 -7.64
CA GLY A 8 -22.93 14.59 -7.40
C GLY A 8 -22.07 13.43 -7.92
N LEU A 9 -20.76 13.61 -8.03
CA LEU A 9 -19.85 12.62 -8.61
C LEU A 9 -19.22 11.72 -7.54
N ALA A 10 -19.08 10.44 -7.88
CA ALA A 10 -18.24 9.48 -7.16
C ALA A 10 -16.92 9.30 -7.92
N VAL A 11 -15.79 9.51 -7.24
CA VAL A 11 -14.45 9.39 -7.82
C VAL A 11 -13.64 8.33 -7.09
N LEU A 12 -12.54 7.91 -7.73
CA LEU A 12 -11.64 6.91 -7.18
C LEU A 12 -10.18 7.29 -7.42
N TRP A 13 -9.31 6.90 -6.49
CA TRP A 13 -7.85 6.98 -6.63
C TRP A 13 -7.27 5.61 -6.95
N SER A 14 -7.25 5.22 -8.23
CA SER A 14 -6.87 3.86 -8.66
C SER A 14 -5.39 3.54 -8.48
N ASN A 15 -4.51 4.52 -8.69
CA ASN A 15 -3.06 4.40 -8.48
C ASN A 15 -2.62 4.92 -7.11
N GLY A 16 -3.58 5.40 -6.32
CA GLY A 16 -3.34 6.00 -5.02
C GLY A 16 -2.58 7.32 -5.05
N LEU A 17 -2.38 7.87 -3.86
CA LEU A 17 -1.60 9.07 -3.61
C LEU A 17 -0.50 8.76 -2.60
N GLU A 18 0.66 9.39 -2.76
CA GLU A 18 1.81 9.20 -1.87
C GLU A 18 1.50 9.74 -0.47
N LEU A 19 1.45 8.86 0.55
CA LEU A 19 0.99 9.22 1.89
C LEU A 19 1.81 10.31 2.56
N LYS A 20 3.12 10.39 2.31
CA LYS A 20 3.98 11.42 2.89
C LYS A 20 3.57 12.84 2.46
N LYS A 21 2.91 12.98 1.31
CA LYS A 21 2.38 14.28 0.85
C LYS A 21 1.15 14.73 1.64
N MET A 22 0.52 13.83 2.39
CA MET A 22 -0.66 14.09 3.23
C MET A 22 -0.28 14.55 4.64
N THR A 23 0.98 14.94 4.83
CA THR A 23 1.48 15.50 6.08
C THR A 23 1.54 17.02 5.99
N LEU A 24 1.57 17.71 7.13
CA LEU A 24 1.80 19.16 7.19
C LEU A 24 3.14 19.57 6.53
N GLY A 25 4.12 18.66 6.50
CA GLY A 25 5.39 18.79 5.80
C GLY A 25 5.32 18.59 4.27
N ARG A 26 4.16 18.23 3.72
CA ARG A 26 3.84 18.15 2.28
C ARG A 26 4.79 17.26 1.47
N GLY A 27 5.31 16.19 2.08
CA GLY A 27 6.23 15.27 1.41
C GLY A 27 7.63 15.83 1.16
N ILE A 28 7.96 17.01 1.66
CA ILE A 28 9.26 17.62 1.44
C ILE A 28 10.30 16.93 2.33
N ASN A 29 11.36 16.41 1.71
CA ASN A 29 12.46 15.72 2.41
C ASN A 29 13.38 16.71 3.14
N ARG A 30 12.92 17.23 4.28
CA ARG A 30 13.71 18.03 5.24
C ARG A 30 13.90 17.24 6.52
N LYS A 31 15.04 17.44 7.20
CA LYS A 31 15.34 16.76 8.48
C LYS A 31 14.27 16.93 9.56
N ASN A 32 13.59 18.08 9.57
CA ASN A 32 12.57 18.44 10.55
C ASN A 32 11.20 18.63 9.87
N ALA A 33 10.89 17.84 8.83
CA ALA A 33 9.58 17.89 8.22
C ALA A 33 8.51 17.45 9.23
N ASP A 34 7.39 18.17 9.27
CA ASP A 34 6.26 17.81 10.10
C ASP A 34 5.51 16.64 9.45
N LEU A 35 5.50 15.49 10.11
CA LEU A 35 4.86 14.28 9.61
C LEU A 35 3.43 14.10 10.13
N THR A 36 2.91 15.07 10.87
CA THR A 36 1.52 15.07 11.35
C THR A 36 0.55 15.05 10.17
N PRO A 37 -0.53 14.24 10.21
CA PRO A 37 -1.58 14.26 9.20
C PRO A 37 -2.13 15.66 8.96
N ASP A 38 -2.18 16.08 7.69
CA ASP A 38 -2.91 17.26 7.25
C ASP A 38 -4.38 16.87 7.03
N GLU A 39 -5.16 16.90 8.11
CA GLU A 39 -6.57 16.47 8.12
C GLU A 39 -7.44 17.28 7.14
N GLU A 40 -7.11 18.56 6.91
CA GLU A 40 -7.81 19.38 5.91
C GLU A 40 -7.56 18.84 4.50
N LEU A 41 -6.29 18.59 4.15
CA LEU A 41 -5.93 18.01 2.86
C LEU A 41 -6.51 16.60 2.68
N ILE A 42 -6.44 15.76 3.71
CA ILE A 42 -6.98 14.40 3.68
C ILE A 42 -8.48 14.43 3.44
N SER A 43 -9.24 15.24 4.18
CA SER A 43 -10.68 15.43 3.94
C SER A 43 -10.94 15.99 2.53
N ALA A 44 -10.08 16.90 2.05
CA ALA A 44 -10.20 17.42 0.70
C ALA A 44 -10.04 16.36 -0.41
N LEU A 45 -9.42 15.20 -0.12
CA LEU A 45 -9.10 14.15 -1.09
C LEU A 45 -9.92 12.86 -0.93
N TRP A 46 -10.30 12.50 0.31
CA TRP A 46 -10.92 11.20 0.63
C TRP A 46 -12.31 11.27 1.25
N ASP A 47 -12.84 12.48 1.48
CA ASP A 47 -14.16 12.63 2.10
C ASP A 47 -15.29 12.07 1.22
N TRP A 48 -16.16 11.29 1.85
CA TRP A 48 -17.32 10.63 1.26
C TRP A 48 -18.57 10.94 2.08
N ASP A 49 -19.63 11.44 1.43
CA ASP A 49 -20.86 11.84 2.12
C ASP A 49 -21.96 10.77 2.15
N GLY A 50 -21.65 9.54 1.71
CA GLY A 50 -22.64 8.47 1.51
C GLY A 50 -23.11 8.33 0.06
N LYS A 51 -22.85 9.30 -0.82
CA LYS A 51 -23.32 9.30 -2.21
C LYS A 51 -22.32 9.85 -3.23
N ALA A 52 -21.59 10.89 -2.87
CA ALA A 52 -20.62 11.57 -3.72
C ALA A 52 -19.33 11.85 -2.93
N GLY A 53 -18.22 12.01 -3.65
CA GLY A 53 -16.89 12.12 -3.06
C GLY A 53 -15.98 10.97 -3.44
N CYS A 54 -15.07 10.57 -2.55
CA CYS A 54 -14.11 9.50 -2.81
C CYS A 54 -14.72 8.14 -2.41
N TYR A 55 -15.15 7.36 -3.41
CA TYR A 55 -15.76 6.05 -3.16
C TYR A 55 -14.69 4.96 -2.92
N PHE A 56 -13.53 5.07 -3.57
CA PHE A 56 -12.46 4.07 -3.51
C PHE A 56 -11.08 4.73 -3.50
N ALA A 57 -10.17 4.20 -2.69
CA ALA A 57 -8.76 4.56 -2.78
C ALA A 57 -7.84 3.34 -2.69
N PHE A 58 -6.88 3.29 -3.62
CA PHE A 58 -5.69 2.49 -3.46
C PHE A 58 -4.69 3.24 -2.57
N ILE A 59 -4.13 2.56 -1.58
CA ILE A 59 -3.11 3.06 -0.67
C ILE A 59 -1.78 2.43 -1.07
N PRO A 60 -0.84 3.18 -1.68
CA PRO A 60 0.44 2.67 -2.11
C PRO A 60 1.39 2.60 -0.91
N ALA A 61 1.19 1.60 -0.04
CA ALA A 61 2.01 1.41 1.16
C ALA A 61 3.40 0.87 0.84
N GLU A 62 3.51 0.12 -0.25
CA GLU A 62 4.75 -0.44 -0.79
C GLU A 62 5.49 -1.28 0.25
N ARG A 63 6.50 -0.71 0.91
CA ARG A 63 7.34 -1.40 1.89
C ARG A 63 7.27 -0.68 3.24
N PRO A 64 6.16 -0.78 3.98
CA PRO A 64 5.86 0.13 5.09
C PRO A 64 6.62 -0.16 6.40
N LEU A 65 7.35 -1.27 6.49
CA LEU A 65 8.07 -1.70 7.70
C LEU A 65 9.57 -1.91 7.44
N VAL A 66 10.00 -3.15 7.26
CA VAL A 66 11.41 -3.50 7.06
C VAL A 66 11.85 -3.01 5.69
N GLY A 67 12.94 -2.23 5.63
CA GLY A 67 13.49 -1.72 4.38
C GLY A 67 12.82 -0.43 3.85
N GLN A 68 11.83 0.10 4.58
CA GLN A 68 11.14 1.35 4.29
C GLN A 68 12.11 2.52 4.03
N GLN A 69 13.18 2.62 4.81
CA GLN A 69 14.21 3.66 4.73
C GLN A 69 14.91 3.76 3.37
N ASN A 70 14.80 2.71 2.54
CA ASN A 70 15.33 2.70 1.18
C ASN A 70 14.51 3.58 0.22
N TYR A 71 13.33 4.06 0.66
CA TYR A 71 12.41 4.87 -0.12
C TYR A 71 12.13 6.20 0.58
N ALA A 72 12.67 7.30 0.06
CA ALA A 72 12.53 8.63 0.65
C ALA A 72 11.06 9.09 0.81
N LYS A 73 10.17 8.56 -0.03
CA LYS A 73 8.74 8.87 -0.05
C LYS A 73 7.91 8.15 1.01
N LEU A 74 8.44 7.11 1.64
CA LEU A 74 7.69 6.36 2.65
C LEU A 74 7.78 7.03 4.02
N LEU A 75 6.71 6.93 4.79
CA LEU A 75 6.61 7.39 6.17
C LEU A 75 7.10 6.29 7.13
N PRO A 76 7.67 6.64 8.30
CA PRO A 76 7.79 5.69 9.39
C PRO A 76 6.43 5.11 9.77
N TRP A 77 6.44 3.87 10.26
CA TRP A 77 5.23 3.07 10.44
C TRP A 77 4.13 3.77 11.26
N GLN A 78 4.52 4.44 12.34
CA GLN A 78 3.55 5.11 13.21
C GLN A 78 2.82 6.23 12.44
N GLU A 79 3.55 7.10 11.76
CA GLU A 79 2.98 8.18 10.95
C GLU A 79 2.23 7.64 9.74
N HIS A 80 2.69 6.54 9.15
CA HIS A 80 1.94 5.82 8.13
C HIS A 80 0.56 5.42 8.65
N CYS A 81 0.49 4.75 9.81
CA CYS A 81 -0.77 4.34 10.43
C CYS A 81 -1.67 5.53 10.70
N GLU A 82 -1.15 6.64 11.23
CA GLU A 82 -1.97 7.82 11.52
C GLU A 82 -2.57 8.45 10.26
N ILE A 83 -1.84 8.47 9.14
CA ILE A 83 -2.40 8.91 7.84
C ILE A 83 -3.51 7.98 7.37
N VAL A 84 -3.30 6.66 7.43
CA VAL A 84 -4.33 5.69 6.98
C VAL A 84 -5.57 5.76 7.89
N LYS A 85 -5.39 5.95 9.19
CA LYS A 85 -6.49 6.19 10.15
C LYS A 85 -7.24 7.49 9.83
N ALA A 86 -6.55 8.57 9.48
CA ALA A 86 -7.17 9.80 9.03
C ALA A 86 -7.99 9.62 7.73
N ILE A 87 -7.48 8.84 6.77
CA ILE A 87 -8.24 8.46 5.56
C ILE A 87 -9.50 7.64 5.93
N ALA A 88 -9.40 6.70 6.88
CA ALA A 88 -10.55 5.94 7.36
C ALA A 88 -11.61 6.85 8.02
N ARG A 89 -11.20 7.87 8.80
CA ARG A 89 -12.09 8.89 9.39
C ARG A 89 -12.80 9.73 8.34
N ALA A 90 -12.17 9.96 7.18
CA ALA A 90 -12.79 10.68 6.07
C ALA A 90 -13.94 9.88 5.41
N GLY A 91 -14.12 8.60 5.76
CA GLY A 91 -15.32 7.84 5.42
C GLY A 91 -15.29 7.18 4.03
N THR A 92 -14.14 7.13 3.35
CA THR A 92 -14.00 6.39 2.07
C THR A 92 -14.50 4.94 2.25
N PRO A 93 -15.48 4.47 1.45
CA PRO A 93 -16.07 3.14 1.61
C PRO A 93 -15.14 1.97 1.28
N TYR A 94 -14.22 2.14 0.33
CA TYR A 94 -13.32 1.06 -0.11
C TYR A 94 -11.86 1.50 -0.05
N LEU A 95 -11.05 0.75 0.70
CA LEU A 95 -9.60 0.92 0.74
C LEU A 95 -8.90 -0.36 0.28
N ASN A 96 -8.10 -0.24 -0.76
CA ASN A 96 -7.21 -1.30 -1.21
C ASN A 96 -5.77 -0.94 -0.81
N TYR A 97 -5.16 -1.75 0.05
CA TYR A 97 -3.87 -1.47 0.66
C TYR A 97 -2.75 -2.25 -0.05
N GLY A 98 -1.99 -1.55 -0.88
CA GLY A 98 -0.95 -2.14 -1.72
C GLY A 98 0.39 -2.27 -1.03
N VAL A 99 0.85 -3.50 -0.79
CA VAL A 99 2.21 -3.80 -0.30
C VAL A 99 3.03 -4.47 -1.39
N ILE A 100 4.34 -4.26 -1.43
CA ILE A 100 5.27 -4.95 -2.32
C ILE A 100 6.11 -5.91 -1.48
N ILE A 101 6.23 -7.16 -1.93
CA ILE A 101 7.04 -8.20 -1.28
C ILE A 101 7.97 -8.88 -2.29
N GLY A 102 8.91 -9.68 -1.78
CA GLY A 102 9.89 -10.40 -2.59
C GLY A 102 11.18 -9.61 -2.80
N PHE A 103 11.45 -8.63 -1.94
CA PHE A 103 12.76 -7.97 -1.89
C PHE A 103 13.85 -8.98 -1.52
N ALA A 104 15.08 -8.73 -1.97
CA ALA A 104 16.20 -9.65 -1.77
C ALA A 104 16.42 -10.06 -0.30
N ASP A 105 16.09 -9.18 0.64
CA ASP A 105 16.21 -9.36 2.07
C ASP A 105 14.92 -9.85 2.77
N ASP A 106 13.82 -10.06 2.04
CA ASP A 106 12.60 -10.58 2.63
C ASP A 106 12.78 -12.06 3.04
N SER A 107 12.26 -12.38 4.21
CA SER A 107 12.28 -13.71 4.82
C SER A 107 10.93 -14.00 5.48
N ASN A 108 10.72 -15.24 5.93
CA ASN A 108 9.52 -15.58 6.70
C ASN A 108 9.34 -14.69 7.93
N GLU A 109 10.43 -14.28 8.59
CA GLU A 109 10.37 -13.39 9.76
C GLU A 109 9.89 -11.97 9.38
N THR A 110 10.46 -11.37 8.33
CA THR A 110 10.10 -10.01 7.94
C THR A 110 8.67 -9.94 7.41
N LEU A 111 8.24 -10.97 6.67
CA LEU A 111 6.87 -11.06 6.14
C LEU A 111 5.83 -11.38 7.23
N SER A 112 6.19 -12.17 8.25
CA SER A 112 5.31 -12.38 9.42
C SER A 112 5.09 -11.08 10.20
N ARG A 113 6.14 -10.26 10.37
CA ARG A 113 6.01 -8.94 11.01
C ARG A 113 5.14 -7.99 10.18
N LEU A 114 5.23 -8.07 8.85
CA LEU A 114 4.34 -7.31 7.95
C LEU A 114 2.89 -7.72 8.12
N GLU A 115 2.61 -9.02 8.12
CA GLU A 115 1.27 -9.56 8.35
C GLU A 115 0.68 -9.09 9.68
N GLU A 116 1.42 -9.23 10.78
CA GLU A 116 0.97 -8.82 12.13
C GLU A 116 0.64 -7.32 12.18
N ALA A 117 1.55 -6.48 11.67
CA ALA A 117 1.36 -5.03 11.69
C ALA A 117 0.19 -4.58 10.80
N VAL A 118 0.05 -5.15 9.61
CA VAL A 118 -1.05 -4.82 8.70
C VAL A 118 -2.38 -5.34 9.25
N GLY A 119 -2.40 -6.50 9.91
CA GLY A 119 -3.55 -7.01 10.64
C GLY A 119 -3.99 -6.06 11.76
N GLY A 120 -3.04 -5.56 12.57
CA GLY A 120 -3.34 -4.56 13.60
C GLY A 120 -3.85 -3.24 13.04
N LEU A 121 -3.26 -2.75 11.94
CA LEU A 121 -3.75 -1.55 11.25
C LEU A 121 -5.18 -1.76 10.73
N TYR A 122 -5.49 -2.94 10.19
CA TYR A 122 -6.82 -3.30 9.72
C TYR A 122 -7.87 -3.26 10.85
N GLU A 123 -7.54 -3.81 12.03
CA GLU A 123 -8.41 -3.72 13.20
C GLU A 123 -8.64 -2.27 13.63
N ASP A 124 -7.57 -1.47 13.70
CA ASP A 124 -7.64 -0.06 14.07
C ASP A 124 -8.55 0.77 13.13
N ILE A 125 -8.44 0.56 11.82
CA ILE A 125 -9.24 1.33 10.85
C ILE A 125 -10.70 0.88 10.81
N LEU A 126 -11.00 -0.40 11.09
CA LEU A 126 -12.38 -0.86 11.25
C LEU A 126 -13.01 -0.34 12.54
N ALA A 127 -12.23 -0.19 13.61
CA ALA A 127 -12.73 0.46 14.82
C ALA A 127 -13.12 1.94 14.57
N ILE A 128 -12.43 2.60 13.63
CA ILE A 128 -12.74 3.97 13.20
C ILE A 128 -13.95 4.01 12.25
N ASN A 129 -13.96 3.15 11.23
CA ASN A 129 -15.03 3.07 10.24
C ASN A 129 -15.48 1.60 10.07
N PRO A 130 -16.49 1.15 10.82
CA PRO A 130 -16.96 -0.25 10.75
C PRO A 130 -17.58 -0.64 9.40
N SER A 131 -17.94 0.34 8.57
CA SER A 131 -18.51 0.12 7.23
C SER A 131 -17.47 0.07 6.12
N LEU A 132 -16.19 0.28 6.44
CA LEU A 132 -15.10 0.24 5.48
C LEU A 132 -14.91 -1.17 4.93
N HIS A 133 -14.86 -1.28 3.61
CA HIS A 133 -14.35 -2.46 2.91
C HIS A 133 -12.85 -2.30 2.70
N PHE A 134 -12.08 -3.15 3.36
CA PHE A 134 -10.62 -3.14 3.30
C PHE A 134 -10.11 -4.44 2.69
N GLN A 135 -9.08 -4.31 1.84
CA GLN A 135 -8.38 -5.45 1.27
C GLN A 135 -6.90 -5.14 1.13
N VAL A 136 -6.03 -6.07 1.52
CA VAL A 136 -4.61 -6.02 1.15
C VAL A 136 -4.41 -6.56 -0.27
N SER A 137 -3.67 -5.81 -1.09
CA SER A 137 -3.16 -6.26 -2.39
C SER A 137 -1.63 -6.41 -2.34
N PRO A 138 -1.12 -7.62 -2.11
CA PRO A 138 0.32 -7.88 -2.10
C PRO A 138 0.82 -8.07 -3.54
N LEU A 139 1.67 -7.15 -3.96
CA LEU A 139 2.37 -7.15 -5.24
C LEU A 139 3.76 -7.78 -5.07
N ALA A 140 4.21 -8.51 -6.08
CA ALA A 140 5.59 -8.93 -6.20
C ALA A 140 6.46 -7.76 -6.69
N ILE A 141 7.69 -7.68 -6.19
CA ILE A 141 8.69 -6.79 -6.75
C ILE A 141 8.92 -7.13 -8.23
N SER A 142 9.00 -6.11 -9.07
CA SER A 142 9.27 -6.24 -10.50
C SER A 142 10.48 -5.39 -10.90
N PRO A 143 11.38 -5.89 -11.79
CA PRO A 143 12.52 -5.13 -12.27
C PRO A 143 12.10 -4.05 -13.29
N ILE A 144 11.55 -2.94 -12.79
CA ILE A 144 11.08 -1.80 -13.61
C ILE A 144 12.25 -1.23 -14.43
N PRO A 145 12.19 -1.27 -15.77
CA PRO A 145 13.24 -0.74 -16.63
C PRO A 145 13.55 0.73 -16.36
N GLY A 146 14.84 1.10 -16.37
CA GLY A 146 15.29 2.47 -16.12
C GLY A 146 15.39 2.88 -14.65
N THR A 147 14.94 2.03 -13.71
CA THR A 147 15.10 2.28 -12.27
C THR A 147 16.37 1.64 -11.72
N LYS A 148 16.98 2.24 -10.68
CA LYS A 148 18.12 1.64 -9.97
C LYS A 148 17.75 0.29 -9.35
N GLN A 149 16.53 0.17 -8.81
CA GLN A 149 15.99 -1.07 -8.27
C GLN A 149 15.93 -2.16 -9.35
N GLY A 150 15.38 -1.84 -10.52
CA GLY A 150 15.28 -2.79 -11.62
C GLY A 150 16.64 -3.23 -12.18
N LEU A 151 17.61 -2.32 -12.28
CA LEU A 151 18.99 -2.68 -12.66
C LEU A 151 19.62 -3.63 -11.62
N THR A 152 19.50 -3.30 -10.34
CA THR A 152 20.05 -4.11 -9.24
C THR A 152 19.43 -5.50 -9.21
N LEU A 153 18.11 -5.59 -9.38
CA LEU A 153 17.38 -6.85 -9.35
C LEU A 153 17.72 -7.75 -10.54
N ARG A 154 17.97 -7.18 -11.73
CA ARG A 154 18.47 -7.95 -12.89
C ARG A 154 19.89 -8.47 -12.70
N GLN A 155 20.71 -7.76 -11.93
CA GLN A 155 22.11 -8.12 -11.67
C GLN A 155 22.31 -9.01 -10.44
N SER A 156 21.28 -9.21 -9.61
CA SER A 156 21.40 -9.92 -8.34
C SER A 156 21.55 -11.43 -8.48
N GLY A 157 21.22 -11.99 -9.64
CA GLY A 157 21.12 -13.45 -9.85
C GLY A 157 19.88 -14.08 -9.20
N LEU A 158 18.95 -13.28 -8.67
CA LEU A 158 17.71 -13.75 -8.02
C LEU A 158 16.52 -13.87 -8.98
N LEU A 159 16.58 -13.27 -10.16
CA LEU A 159 15.53 -13.37 -11.17
C LEU A 159 15.47 -14.81 -11.72
N ARG A 160 14.29 -15.44 -11.62
CA ARG A 160 14.06 -16.83 -12.04
C ARG A 160 13.46 -16.98 -13.43
N PHE A 161 12.83 -15.92 -13.92
CA PHE A 161 12.19 -15.91 -15.23
C PHE A 161 12.78 -14.81 -16.10
N ASP A 162 13.11 -15.16 -17.34
CA ASP A 162 13.57 -14.25 -18.39
C ASP A 162 12.42 -13.83 -19.34
N ASP A 163 11.22 -14.37 -19.14
CA ASP A 163 10.01 -13.97 -19.86
C ASP A 163 9.53 -12.58 -19.37
N PRO A 164 9.50 -11.56 -20.24
CA PRO A 164 9.08 -10.21 -19.89
C PRO A 164 7.61 -10.10 -19.49
N SER A 165 6.76 -11.03 -19.91
CA SER A 165 5.35 -11.08 -19.48
C SER A 165 5.21 -11.55 -18.02
N ILE A 166 6.19 -12.30 -17.51
CA ILE A 166 6.24 -12.77 -16.13
C ILE A 166 6.93 -11.74 -15.25
N PHE A 167 8.19 -11.39 -15.53
CA PHE A 167 8.92 -10.46 -14.65
C PHE A 167 8.40 -9.02 -14.75
N GLY A 168 7.78 -8.64 -15.86
CA GLY A 168 7.16 -7.32 -16.01
C GLY A 168 5.86 -7.16 -15.21
N GLY A 169 5.27 -8.27 -14.77
CA GLY A 169 4.09 -8.28 -13.93
C GLY A 169 4.43 -7.99 -12.46
N MET A 170 3.47 -7.38 -11.76
CA MET A 170 3.52 -7.18 -10.30
C MET A 170 2.66 -8.21 -9.55
N TRP A 171 1.91 -9.06 -10.26
CA TRP A 171 1.01 -10.04 -9.64
C TRP A 171 1.64 -11.42 -9.50
N THR A 172 2.60 -11.75 -10.36
CA THR A 172 3.28 -13.05 -10.38
C THR A 172 4.71 -12.87 -9.87
N PRO A 173 5.11 -13.54 -8.78
CA PRO A 173 6.49 -13.52 -8.31
C PRO A 173 7.41 -14.10 -9.36
N SER A 174 8.45 -13.34 -9.70
CA SER A 174 9.43 -13.73 -10.71
C SER A 174 10.86 -13.84 -10.16
N VAL A 175 11.02 -13.54 -8.87
CA VAL A 175 12.32 -13.45 -8.19
C VAL A 175 12.30 -14.31 -6.94
N ASP A 176 13.45 -14.88 -6.62
CA ASP A 176 13.73 -15.36 -5.26
C ASP A 176 14.19 -14.19 -4.39
N THR A 177 14.18 -14.41 -3.09
CA THR A 177 14.96 -13.62 -2.13
C THR A 177 16.24 -14.39 -1.78
N HIS A 178 17.07 -13.86 -0.88
CA HIS A 178 18.17 -14.64 -0.30
C HIS A 178 17.69 -15.73 0.66
N HIS A 179 16.39 -15.77 0.98
CA HIS A 179 15.80 -16.62 2.02
C HIS A 179 14.59 -17.43 1.55
N LEU A 180 13.92 -17.01 0.47
CA LEU A 180 12.66 -17.57 0.00
C LEU A 180 12.72 -17.78 -1.52
N SER A 181 12.14 -18.87 -1.99
CA SER A 181 11.82 -19.08 -3.40
C SER A 181 10.66 -18.20 -3.86
N TYR A 182 10.55 -17.97 -5.18
CA TYR A 182 9.39 -17.28 -5.77
C TYR A 182 8.04 -17.96 -5.43
N GLU A 183 8.03 -19.29 -5.22
CA GLU A 183 6.83 -20.04 -4.81
C GLU A 183 6.43 -19.73 -3.37
N GLU A 184 7.41 -19.62 -2.46
CA GLU A 184 7.16 -19.18 -1.09
C GLU A 184 6.66 -17.74 -1.04
N ILE A 185 7.18 -16.86 -1.91
CA ILE A 185 6.67 -15.49 -2.07
C ILE A 185 5.21 -15.51 -2.56
N ALA A 186 4.86 -16.38 -3.51
CA ALA A 186 3.48 -16.54 -3.98
C ALA A 186 2.54 -16.99 -2.84
N ASN A 187 2.98 -17.92 -2.00
CA ASN A 187 2.24 -18.33 -0.81
C ASN A 187 2.03 -17.15 0.16
N TRP A 188 3.04 -16.30 0.34
CA TRP A 188 2.92 -15.08 1.13
C TRP A 188 1.95 -14.05 0.52
N GLN A 189 1.90 -13.90 -0.80
CA GLN A 189 0.87 -13.07 -1.43
C GLN A 189 -0.53 -13.61 -1.11
N ILE A 190 -0.76 -14.91 -1.24
CA ILE A 190 -2.06 -15.52 -0.90
C ILE A 190 -2.43 -15.28 0.56
N ARG A 191 -1.47 -15.45 1.47
CA ARG A 191 -1.66 -15.24 2.90
C ARG A 191 -2.01 -13.78 3.23
N LEU A 192 -1.25 -12.82 2.70
CA LEU A 192 -1.52 -11.39 2.93
C LEU A 192 -2.86 -10.94 2.31
N MET A 193 -3.27 -11.51 1.17
CA MET A 193 -4.61 -11.28 0.59
C MET A 193 -5.76 -11.75 1.48
N GLN A 194 -5.53 -12.55 2.53
CA GLN A 194 -6.58 -12.89 3.49
C GLN A 194 -6.86 -11.76 4.50
N ILE A 195 -6.02 -10.73 4.57
CA ILE A 195 -6.24 -9.59 5.46
C ILE A 195 -7.24 -8.63 4.81
N GLY A 196 -8.44 -8.58 5.40
CA GLY A 196 -9.51 -7.69 4.98
C GLY A 196 -10.89 -8.28 5.22
N ASN A 197 -11.91 -7.48 4.92
CA ASN A 197 -13.32 -7.89 4.90
C ASN A 197 -13.94 -7.70 3.51
N TRP A 198 -13.11 -7.40 2.51
CA TRP A 198 -13.56 -7.26 1.14
C TRP A 198 -13.76 -8.63 0.50
N ASN A 199 -14.80 -9.32 0.95
CA ASN A 199 -15.28 -10.51 0.29
C ASN A 199 -16.12 -10.07 -0.91
N PHE A 200 -15.69 -10.46 -2.11
CA PHE A 200 -16.63 -10.63 -3.21
C PHE A 200 -17.47 -11.85 -2.83
N GLU A 201 -18.54 -11.66 -2.06
CA GLU A 201 -19.44 -12.77 -1.78
C GLU A 201 -19.87 -13.36 -3.12
N LYS A 202 -19.59 -14.66 -3.26
CA LYS A 202 -20.26 -15.53 -4.21
C LYS A 202 -21.74 -15.49 -3.83
N GLU A 203 -22.53 -14.67 -4.54
CA GLU A 203 -23.95 -14.99 -4.71
C GLU A 203 -24.09 -16.38 -5.35
#